data_AF-A0A6I1ZWG8-F1
#
_entry.id   AF-A0A6I1ZWG8-F1
#
_cell.length_a   1.000
_cell.length_b   1.000
_cell.length_c   1.000
_cell.angle_alpha   90.00
_cell.angle_beta   90.00
_cell.angle_gamma   90.00
#
_symmetry.space_group_name_H-M   'P 1'
#
loop_
_entity.id
_entity.type
_entity.pdbx_description
1 polymer ?
#
loop_
_entity_poly.entity_id
_entity_poly.type
_entity_poly.pdbx_seq_one_letter_code
_entity_poly.pdbx_strand_id
1 'polypeptide(L)' 'MDKRIRIKAGSVEALAELNDTRTAQAIWDNLPIKGRANIWGDEIYFGIPVSIAQEKGQDLVEVGDLGYWPPGQGFCIFFW' A
#
# COMPACT_ATOMS: atom_id res chain seq x y z
N MET A 1 -8.25 -9.69 -12.34
CA MET A 1 -7.45 -8.97 -13.37
C MET A 1 -6.51 -8.08 -12.58
N ASP A 2 -5.22 -8.36 -12.60
CA ASP A 2 -4.25 -7.67 -11.74
C ASP A 2 -4.09 -6.23 -12.22
N LYS A 3 -4.39 -5.28 -11.33
CA LYS A 3 -4.31 -3.85 -11.66
C LYS A 3 -2.91 -3.35 -11.33
N ARG A 4 -2.30 -2.57 -12.21
CA ARG A 4 -0.96 -2.02 -11.96
C ARG A 4 -1.04 -0.57 -11.54
N ILE A 5 -0.40 -0.26 -10.44
CA ILE A 5 -0.24 1.09 -9.91
C ILE A 5 1.21 1.53 -10.01
N ARG A 6 1.40 2.83 -9.88
CA ARG A 6 2.69 3.49 -9.98
C ARG A 6 2.89 4.35 -8.76
N ILE A 7 3.95 4.06 -8.02
CA ILE A 7 4.32 4.74 -6.79
C ILE A 7 5.49 5.67 -7.11
N LYS A 8 5.38 6.95 -6.76
CA LYS A 8 6.41 7.95 -7.00
C LYS A 8 6.82 8.63 -5.71
N ALA A 9 8.13 8.71 -5.47
CA ALA A 9 8.72 9.45 -4.36
C ALA A 9 9.98 10.19 -4.83
N GLY A 10 9.90 11.53 -4.93
CA GLY A 10 11.00 12.34 -5.45
C GLY A 10 11.38 11.93 -6.88
N SER A 11 12.62 11.50 -7.08
CA SER A 11 13.15 10.99 -8.35
C SER A 11 12.96 9.48 -8.55
N VAL A 12 12.40 8.77 -7.57
CA VAL A 12 12.23 7.31 -7.60
C VAL A 12 10.80 6.96 -8.02
N GLU A 13 10.67 5.93 -8.85
CA GLU A 13 9.41 5.36 -9.30
C GLU A 13 9.46 3.84 -9.15
N ALA A 14 8.36 3.26 -8.67
CA ALA A 14 8.16 1.83 -8.59
C ALA A 14 6.81 1.46 -9.22
N LEU A 15 6.75 0.28 -9.83
CA LEU A 15 5.50 -0.34 -10.28
C LEU A 15 5.09 -1.39 -9.28
N ALA A 16 3.79 -1.46 -9.03
CA ALA A 16 3.20 -2.40 -8.10
C ALA A 16 1.95 -3.02 -8.71
N GLU A 17 1.68 -4.27 -8.35
CA GLU A 17 0.48 -4.99 -8.75
C GLU A 17 -0.49 -5.10 -7.57
N LEU A 18 -1.75 -4.82 -7.84
CA LEU A 18 -2.83 -4.93 -6.89
C LEU A 18 -3.61 -6.22 -7.16
N ASN A 19 -3.74 -7.01 -6.11
CA ASN A 19 -4.49 -8.26 -6.13
C ASN A 19 -6.01 -8.04 -6.20
N ASP A 20 -6.77 -9.12 -6.36
CA ASP A 20 -8.23 -9.09 -6.41
C ASP A 20 -8.83 -9.15 -4.98
N THR A 21 -8.73 -8.04 -4.25
CA THR A 21 -9.31 -7.86 -2.91
C THR A 21 -10.13 -6.57 -2.83
N ARG A 22 -11.03 -6.47 -1.85
CA ARG A 22 -11.81 -5.24 -1.63
C ARG A 22 -10.90 -4.10 -1.20
N THR A 23 -9.84 -4.39 -0.46
CA THR A 23 -8.82 -3.40 -0.07
C THR A 23 -8.09 -2.84 -1.29
N ALA A 24 -7.60 -3.71 -2.18
CA ALA A 24 -6.95 -3.29 -3.42
C ALA A 24 -7.89 -2.49 -4.33
N GLN A 25 -9.15 -2.91 -4.44
CA GLN A 25 -10.18 -2.17 -5.19
C GLN A 25 -10.43 -0.79 -4.58
N ALA A 26 -10.53 -0.67 -3.26
CA ALA A 26 -10.74 0.62 -2.59
C ALA A 26 -9.54 1.57 -2.78
N ILE A 27 -8.31 1.05 -2.74
CA ILE A 27 -7.11 1.84 -3.05
C ILE A 27 -7.16 2.32 -4.50
N TRP A 28 -7.48 1.43 -5.43
CA TRP A 28 -7.60 1.76 -6.86
C TRP A 28 -8.60 2.89 -7.13
N ASP A 29 -9.78 2.82 -6.51
CA ASP A 29 -10.85 3.81 -6.70
C ASP A 29 -10.53 5.19 -6.11
N ASN A 30 -9.55 5.26 -5.19
CA ASN A 30 -9.08 6.51 -4.59
C ASN A 30 -7.83 7.09 -5.28
N LEU A 31 -7.30 6.44 -6.32
CA LEU A 31 -6.17 6.99 -7.07
C LEU A 31 -6.61 8.25 -7.85
N PRO A 32 -5.75 9.29 -7.93
CA PRO A 32 -4.40 9.36 -7.36
C PRO A 32 -4.37 9.75 -5.87
N ILE A 33 -3.58 9.03 -5.08
CA ILE A 33 -3.36 9.32 -3.65
C ILE A 33 -2.02 10.04 -3.48
N LYS A 34 -1.98 11.06 -2.62
CA LYS A 34 -0.76 11.77 -2.23
C LYS A 34 -0.65 11.78 -0.71
N GLY A 35 0.54 11.55 -0.20
CA GLY A 35 0.82 11.52 1.23
C GLY A 35 2.29 11.74 1.53
N ARG A 36 2.61 11.95 2.80
CA ARG A 36 3.98 11.99 3.29
C ARG A 36 4.37 10.59 3.74
N ALA A 37 5.40 10.03 3.11
CA ALA A 37 5.99 8.76 3.51
C ALA A 37 6.77 8.91 4.82
N ASN A 38 6.61 7.93 5.71
CA ASN A 38 7.42 7.72 6.89
C ASN A 38 8.13 6.37 6.75
N ILE A 39 9.24 6.21 7.46
CA ILE A 39 10.02 4.97 7.47
C ILE A 39 10.00 4.43 8.90
N TRP A 40 9.73 3.13 9.04
CA TRP A 40 9.86 2.41 10.30
C TRP A 40 10.72 1.16 10.07
N GLY A 41 11.99 1.23 10.46
CA GLY A 41 12.94 0.17 10.14
C GLY A 41 13.06 0.03 8.63
N ASP A 42 12.71 -1.16 8.12
CA ASP A 42 12.76 -1.52 6.71
C ASP A 42 11.37 -1.51 6.04
N GLU A 43 10.43 -0.74 6.60
CA GLU A 43 9.09 -0.51 6.08
C GLU A 43 8.88 0.98 5.75
N ILE A 44 8.28 1.26 4.59
CA ILE A 44 7.75 2.58 4.25
C ILE A 44 6.25 2.54 4.44
N TYR A 45 5.70 3.53 5.14
CA TYR A 45 4.26 3.68 5.27
C TYR A 45 3.79 5.12 5.10
N PHE A 46 2.59 5.30 4.57
CA PHE A 46 1.92 6.60 4.51
C PHE A 46 0.41 6.46 4.65
N GLY A 47 -0.23 7.46 5.27
CA GLY A 47 -1.68 7.49 5.39
C GLY A 47 -2.36 7.68 4.05
N ILE A 48 -3.44 6.93 3.80
CA ILE A 48 -4.29 7.02 2.62
C ILE A 48 -5.74 7.29 3.02
N PRO A 49 -6.56 7.96 2.19
CA PRO A 49 -7.96 8.26 2.48
C PRO A 49 -8.87 7.04 2.26
N VAL A 50 -8.42 5.85 2.66
CA VAL A 50 -9.15 4.59 2.53
C VAL A 50 -9.43 4.09 3.92
N SER A 51 -10.71 3.84 4.23
CA SER A 51 -11.15 3.30 5.51
C SER A 51 -11.90 2.00 5.26
N ILE A 52 -11.17 0.90 5.24
CA ILE A 52 -11.73 -0.46 5.11
C ILE A 52 -11.28 -1.34 6.28
N ALA A 53 -12.14 -2.24 6.73
CA ALA A 53 -11.80 -3.24 7.73
C ALA A 53 -10.85 -4.30 7.15
N GLN A 54 -10.11 -4.98 8.02
CA GLN A 54 -9.23 -6.08 7.62
C GLN A 54 -10.02 -7.18 6.93
N GLU A 55 -9.67 -7.49 5.69
CA GLU A 55 -10.32 -8.55 4.91
C GLU A 55 -9.54 -9.87 4.94
N LYS A 56 -8.19 -9.80 4.90
CA LYS A 56 -7.28 -10.97 4.87
C LYS A 56 -5.91 -10.61 5.47
N GLY A 57 -5.85 -10.43 6.80
CA GLY A 57 -4.59 -10.10 7.47
C GLY A 57 -3.56 -11.22 7.35
N GLN A 58 -2.30 -10.85 7.11
CA GLN A 58 -1.16 -11.76 7.11
C GLN A 58 -0.09 -11.19 8.04
N ASP A 59 0.49 -12.04 8.87
CA ASP A 59 1.54 -11.65 9.84
C ASP A 59 2.94 -11.72 9.22
N LEU A 60 3.10 -12.48 8.15
CA LEU A 60 4.35 -12.64 7.41
C LEU A 60 4.18 -12.08 6.00
N VAL A 61 5.13 -11.26 5.58
CA VAL A 61 5.19 -10.62 4.27
C VAL A 61 6.59 -10.81 3.67
N GLU A 62 6.67 -10.83 2.35
CA GLU A 62 7.91 -10.96 1.59
C GLU A 62 8.43 -9.59 1.13
N VAL A 63 9.69 -9.58 0.69
CA VAL A 63 10.33 -8.38 0.14
C VAL A 63 9.55 -7.90 -1.09
N GLY A 64 9.14 -6.64 -1.08
CA GLY A 64 8.36 -6.04 -2.16
C GLY A 64 6.84 -6.17 -2.00
N ASP A 65 6.37 -6.81 -0.93
CA ASP A 65 4.93 -6.87 -0.64
C ASP A 65 4.36 -5.50 -0.30
N LEU A 66 3.07 -5.35 -0.62
CA LEU A 66 2.27 -4.20 -0.29
C LEU A 66 1.21 -4.55 0.75
N GLY A 67 1.23 -3.82 1.86
CA GLY A 67 0.28 -3.97 2.95
C GLY A 67 -0.69 -2.79 3.04
N TYR A 68 -1.85 -3.04 3.65
CA TYR A 68 -2.72 -1.99 4.15
C TYR A 68 -2.97 -2.23 5.63
N TRP A 69 -2.70 -1.22 6.45
CA TRP A 69 -2.87 -1.25 7.90
C TRP A 69 -4.15 -0.49 8.30
N PRO A 70 -5.25 -1.19 8.64
CA PRO A 70 -6.55 -0.56 8.90
C PRO A 70 -6.57 0.47 10.04
N PRO A 71 -5.93 0.23 11.21
CA PRO A 71 -6.00 1.16 12.34
C PRO A 71 -5.45 2.56 12.03
N GLY A 72 -4.41 2.65 11.21
CA GLY A 72 -3.79 3.91 10.80
C GLY A 72 -4.15 4.35 9.38
N GLN A 73 -5.03 3.62 8.68
CA GLN A 73 -5.30 3.81 7.25
C GLN A 73 -3.98 3.88 6.45
N GLY A 74 -3.01 3.04 6.82
CA GLY A 74 -1.65 3.09 6.31
C GLY A 74 -1.50 2.22 5.07
N PHE A 75 -0.89 2.75 4.02
CA PHE A 75 -0.35 1.96 2.92
C PHE A 75 1.11 1.66 3.22
N CYS A 76 1.47 0.38 3.23
CA CYS A 76 2.77 -0.13 3.64
C CYS A 76 3.51 -0.76 2.47
N ILE A 77 4.82 -0.55 2.40
CA ILE A 77 5.73 -1.12 1.41
C ILE A 77 6.90 -1.73 2.18
N PHE A 78 7.08 -3.04 2.03
CA PHE A 78 8.10 -3.80 2.75
C PHE A 78 9.33 -4.04 1.85
N PHE A 79 10.53 -3.72 2.33
CA PHE A 79 11.76 -3.78 1.51
C PHE A 79 12.99 -4.39 2.22
N TRP A 80 12.80 -5.11 3.33
CA TRP A 80 13.86 -5.88 3.99
C TRP A 80 14.24 -7.16 3.26
#